data_AF-A0A6A7Z159-F1
#
_entry.id   AF-A0A6A7Z159-F1
#
_cell.length_a   1.000
_cell.length_b   1.000
_cell.length_c   1.000
_cell.angle_alpha   90.00
_cell.angle_beta   90.00
_cell.angle_gamma   90.00
#
_symmetry.space_group_name_H-M   'P 1'
#
loop_
_entity.id
_entity.type
_entity.pdbx_description
1 polymer ?
#
loop_
_entity_poly.entity_id
_entity_poly.type
_entity_poly.pdbx_seq_one_letter_code
_entity_poly.pdbx_strand_id
1 'polypeptide(L)' 'SESLQGVIAQTLVKRVGGGRVAAHEIMLATPAIRNLIRENKVAQMVSAIQTGAAAGMQTLEMSLKRLKENGLI' A
#
# COMPACT_ATOMS: atom_id res chain seq x y z
N SER A 1 -4.92 15.03 13.65
CA SER A 1 -3.56 15.39 13.21
C SER A 1 -3.59 15.59 11.71
N GLU A 2 -3.35 16.82 11.24
CA GLU A 2 -3.24 17.18 9.82
C GLU A 2 -1.83 16.90 9.27
N SER A 3 -0.89 16.40 10.09
CA SER A 3 0.50 16.20 9.67
C SER A 3 0.71 14.97 8.80
N LEU A 4 0.00 13.87 9.08
CA LEU A 4 0.09 12.66 8.25
C LEU A 4 -0.54 12.95 6.89
N GLN A 5 0.21 12.84 5.80
CA GLN A 5 -0.31 13.02 4.43
C GLN A 5 -0.45 11.69 3.69
N GLY A 6 0.42 10.74 4.02
CA GLY A 6 0.36 9.37 3.54
C GLY A 6 1.48 8.54 4.15
N VAL A 7 1.41 7.23 3.93
CA VAL A 7 2.43 6.26 4.30
C VAL A 7 2.76 5.44 3.07
N ILE A 8 4.05 5.29 2.81
CA ILE A 8 4.58 4.36 1.81
C ILE A 8 5.45 3.36 2.56
N ALA A 9 5.03 2.11 2.57
CA ALA A 9 5.83 1.01 3.10
C ALA A 9 6.46 0.24 1.94
N GLN A 10 7.73 -0.10 2.06
CA GLN A 10 8.51 -0.76 1.01
C GLN A 10 9.07 -2.09 1.50
N THR A 11 8.91 -3.12 0.68
CA THR A 11 9.62 -4.40 0.84
C THR A 11 10.42 -4.71 -0.41
N LEU A 12 11.73 -4.93 -0.27
CA LEU A 12 12.59 -5.35 -1.38
C LEU A 12 12.51 -6.85 -1.55
N VAL A 13 12.01 -7.30 -2.69
CA VAL A 13 11.84 -8.71 -3.03
C VAL A 13 12.84 -9.12 -4.12
N LYS A 14 13.19 -10.41 -4.16
CA LYS A 14 14.08 -10.94 -5.21
C LYS A 14 13.43 -10.76 -6.57
N ARG A 15 14.20 -10.28 -7.55
CA ARG A 15 13.74 -10.10 -8.93
C ARG A 15 14.17 -11.28 -9.81
N VAL A 16 13.31 -11.69 -10.72
CA VAL A 16 13.68 -12.60 -11.82
C VAL A 16 14.80 -11.97 -12.64
N GLY A 17 15.85 -12.75 -12.94
CA GLY A 17 17.04 -12.25 -13.62
C GLY A 17 18.09 -11.57 -12.70
N GLY A 18 17.85 -11.56 -11.38
CA GLY A 18 18.81 -11.09 -10.39
C GLY A 18 18.52 -9.69 -9.84
N GLY A 19 19.12 -9.39 -8.70
CA GLY A 19 18.87 -8.14 -7.96
C GLY A 19 17.57 -8.16 -7.16
N ARG A 20 17.04 -6.96 -6.87
CA ARG A 20 15.82 -6.77 -6.09
C ARG A 20 14.89 -5.76 -6.76
N VAL A 21 13.59 -5.93 -6.56
CA VAL A 21 12.55 -4.97 -6.94
C VAL A 21 11.77 -4.55 -5.69
N ALA A 22 11.34 -3.29 -5.64
CA ALA A 22 10.54 -2.78 -4.54
C ALA A 22 9.06 -3.10 -4.76
N ALA A 23 8.44 -3.76 -3.79
CA ALA A 23 7.00 -3.83 -3.65
C ALA A 23 6.57 -2.75 -2.65
N HIS A 24 5.53 -1.99 -3.00
CA HIS A 24 5.07 -0.86 -2.22
C HIS A 24 3.65 -1.07 -1.73
N GLU A 25 3.41 -0.77 -0.47
CA GLU A 25 2.08 -0.47 0.06
C GLU A 25 1.96 1.04 0.21
N ILE A 26 0.87 1.61 -0.31
CA ILE A 26 0.63 3.05 -0.36
C ILE A 26 -0.72 3.34 0.25
N MET A 27 -0.73 4.15 1.30
CA MET A 27 -1.94 4.66 1.97
C MET A 27 -1.89 6.18 1.99
N LEU A 28 -2.90 6.85 1.42
CA LEU A 28 -3.04 8.31 1.54
C LEU A 28 -3.93 8.66 2.73
N ALA A 29 -3.63 9.77 3.41
CA ALA A 29 -4.34 10.18 4.62
C ALA A 29 -5.67 10.91 4.30
N THR A 30 -6.63 10.16 3.76
CA THR A 30 -8.00 10.64 3.49
C THR A 30 -8.77 10.88 4.79
N PRO A 31 -9.89 11.64 4.76
CA PRO A 31 -10.75 11.79 5.93
C PRO A 31 -11.18 10.45 6.55
N ALA A 32 -11.48 9.44 5.72
CA ALA A 32 -11.84 8.10 6.18
C ALA A 32 -10.68 7.41 6.93
N ILE A 33 -9.47 7.41 6.37
CA ILE A 33 -8.27 6.85 7.02
C ILE A 33 -7.99 7.57 8.35
N ARG A 34 -8.09 8.91 8.36
CA ARG A 34 -7.89 9.69 9.60
C ARG A 34 -8.90 9.32 10.68
N ASN A 35 -10.17 9.09 10.31
CA ASN A 35 -11.18 8.62 11.26
C ASN A 35 -10.83 7.23 11.79
N LEU A 36 -10.43 6.29 10.93
CA LEU A 36 -10.00 4.95 11.33
C LEU A 36 -8.79 4.98 12.28
N ILE A 37 -7.84 5.91 12.08
CA ILE A 37 -6.71 6.11 13.00
C ILE A 37 -7.21 6.59 14.37
N ARG A 38 -8.09 7.59 14.43
CA ARG A 38 -8.63 8.12 15.69
C ARG A 38 -9.43 7.06 16.47
N GLU A 39 -10.10 6.16 15.77
CA GLU A 39 -10.90 5.09 16.37
C GLU A 39 -10.10 3.80 16.63
N ASN A 40 -8.79 3.80 16.35
CA ASN A 40 -7.92 2.62 16.48
C ASN A 40 -8.41 1.39 15.67
N LYS A 41 -9.02 1.63 14.50
CA LYS A 41 -9.57 0.60 13.60
C LYS A 41 -8.60 0.22 12.49
N VAL A 42 -7.39 -0.19 12.86
CA VAL A 42 -6.29 -0.48 11.92
C VAL A 42 -6.67 -1.56 10.89
N ALA A 43 -7.37 -2.62 11.31
CA ALA A 43 -7.77 -3.70 10.41
C ALA A 43 -8.67 -3.23 9.24
N GLN A 44 -9.49 -2.20 9.46
CA GLN A 44 -10.38 -1.65 8.42
C GLN A 44 -9.63 -0.76 7.42
N MET A 45 -8.40 -0.32 7.74
CA MET A 45 -7.60 0.50 6.84
C MET A 45 -7.21 -0.27 5.57
N VAL A 46 -7.05 -1.59 5.65
CA VAL A 46 -6.74 -2.43 4.47
C VAL A 46 -7.84 -2.31 3.42
N SER A 47 -9.11 -2.42 3.82
CA SER A 47 -10.26 -2.24 2.91
C SER A 47 -10.34 -0.82 2.36
N ALA A 48 -9.96 0.19 3.15
CA ALA A 48 -9.89 1.57 2.69
C ALA A 48 -8.77 1.80 1.66
N ILE A 49 -7.62 1.14 1.82
CA ILE A 49 -6.52 1.15 0.84
C ILE A 49 -6.96 0.49 -0.47
N GLN A 50 -7.63 -0.67 -0.40
CA GLN A 50 -8.14 -1.38 -1.59
C GLN A 50 -9.13 -0.53 -2.39
N THR A 51 -10.08 0.11 -1.71
CA THR A 51 -11.08 0.98 -2.36
C THR A 51 -10.49 2.32 -2.82
N GLY A 52 -9.36 2.75 -2.25
CA GLY A 52 -8.60 3.94 -2.64
C GLY A 52 -7.71 3.77 -3.89
N ALA A 53 -7.80 2.65 -4.62
CA ALA A 53 -6.94 2.36 -5.76
C ALA A 53 -6.95 3.45 -6.84
N ALA A 54 -8.12 4.04 -7.11
CA ALA A 54 -8.25 5.14 -8.08
C ALA A 54 -7.46 6.40 -7.69
N ALA A 55 -7.20 6.60 -6.39
CA ALA A 55 -6.38 7.69 -5.87
C ALA A 55 -4.90 7.32 -5.76
N GLY A 56 -4.48 6.14 -6.27
CA GLY A 56 -3.09 5.67 -6.21
C GLY A 56 -2.72 4.89 -4.95
N MET A 57 -3.69 4.57 -4.08
CA MET A 57 -3.45 3.63 -2.98
C MET A 57 -3.30 2.20 -3.49
N GLN A 58 -2.56 1.38 -2.76
CA GLN A 58 -2.45 -0.05 -3.06
C GLN A 58 -1.97 -0.81 -1.84
N THR A 59 -2.47 -2.03 -1.63
CA THR A 59 -1.93 -2.91 -0.61
C THR A 59 -0.62 -3.53 -1.10
N LEU A 60 0.19 -4.05 -0.17
CA LEU A 60 1.39 -4.81 -0.53
C LEU A 60 1.03 -6.00 -1.44
N GLU A 61 -0.07 -6.70 -1.16
CA GLU A 61 -0.56 -7.83 -1.97
C GLU A 61 -0.85 -7.43 -3.42
N MET A 62 -1.51 -6.29 -3.64
CA MET A 62 -1.76 -5.77 -4.99
C MET A 62 -0.45 -5.44 -5.71
N SER A 63 0.52 -4.86 -5.01
CA SER A 63 1.84 -4.58 -5.59
C SER A 63 2.59 -5.86 -5.95
N LEU A 64 2.58 -6.86 -5.08
CA LEU A 64 3.23 -8.16 -5.32
C LEU A 64 2.55 -8.91 -6.48
N LYS A 65 1.21 -8.92 -6.53
CA LYS A 65 0.45 -9.52 -7.62
C LYS A 65 0.83 -8.90 -8.96
N ARG A 66 0.88 -7.57 -9.04
CA ARG A 66 1.31 -6.85 -10.26
C ARG A 66 2.75 -7.20 -10.66
N LEU A 67 3.68 -7.25 -9.70
CA LEU A 67 5.07 -7.64 -9.98
C LEU A 67 5.16 -9.06 -10.54
N LYS A 68 4.36 -9.99 -10.01
CA LYS A 68 4.27 -11.38 -10.49
C LYS A 68 3.65 -11.47 -11.89
N GLU A 69 2.54 -10.78 -12.13
CA GLU A 69 1.89 -10.73 -13.44
C GLU A 69 2.79 -10.14 -14.54
N ASN A 70 3.68 -9.21 -14.16
CA ASN A 70 4.69 -8.63 -15.04
C ASN A 70 5.97 -9.48 -15.16
N GLY A 71 6.04 -10.66 -14.52
CA GLY A 71 7.20 -11.54 -14.57
C GLY A 71 8.47 -10.97 -13.89
N LEU A 72 8.31 -10.00 -13.00
CA LEU A 72 9.44 -9.38 -12.28
C LEU A 72 9.83 -10.16 -11.02
N ILE A 73 8.92 -10.92 -10.43
CA ILE A 73 9.15 -11.78 -9.24
C ILE A 73 8.54 -13.16 -9.43
#